data_AF-A0A5J4QBX7-F1
#
_entry.id   AF-A0A5J4QBX7-F1
#
_cell.length_a   1.000
_cell.length_b   1.000
_cell.length_c   1.000
_cell.angle_alpha   90.00
_cell.angle_beta   90.00
_cell.angle_gamma   90.00
#
_symmetry.space_group_name_H-M   'P 1'
#
loop_
_entity.id
_entity.type
_entity.pdbx_description
1 polymer ?
#
loop_
_entity_poly.entity_id
_entity_poly.type
_entity_poly.pdbx_seq_one_letter_code
_entity_poly.pdbx_strand_id
1 'polypeptide(L)' 'MVTKTVVIYVFLDELFKSMGHKEPINRKTTDSEIATTLLIAAQYFGGNIEKATGFVRGTCL' A
#
# COMPACT_ATOMS: atom_id res chain seq x y z
N MET A 1 -9.40 -10.90 -0.01
CA MET A 1 -8.15 -10.20 0.38
C MET A 1 -7.83 -9.10 -0.61
N VAL A 2 -7.70 -9.43 -1.90
CA VAL A 2 -7.43 -8.49 -3.02
C VAL A 2 -8.35 -7.27 -3.03
N THR A 3 -9.68 -7.44 -3.07
CA THR A 3 -10.62 -6.29 -3.10
C THR A 3 -10.45 -5.35 -1.90
N LYS A 4 -10.20 -5.90 -0.70
CA LYS A 4 -9.97 -5.09 0.50
C LYS A 4 -8.65 -4.31 0.39
N THR A 5 -7.60 -4.94 -0.12
CA THR A 5 -6.30 -4.30 -0.39
C THR A 5 -6.44 -3.16 -1.39
N VAL A 6 -7.17 -3.36 -2.49
CA VAL A 6 -7.43 -2.31 -3.49
C VAL A 6 -8.22 -1.15 -2.88
N VAL A 7 -9.26 -1.43 -2.08
CA VAL A 7 -10.04 -0.39 -1.40
C VAL A 7 -9.17 0.41 -0.42
N ILE A 8 -8.33 -0.25 0.37
CA ILE A 8 -7.39 0.41 1.28
C ILE A 8 -6.41 1.29 0.51
N TYR A 9 -5.83 0.76 -0.58
CA TYR A 9 -4.91 1.50 -1.43
C TYR A 9 -5.55 2.77 -1.99
N VAL A 10 -6.71 2.65 -2.64
CA VAL A 10 -7.42 3.79 -3.24
C VAL A 10 -7.79 4.82 -2.18
N PHE A 11 -8.24 4.38 -1.00
CA PHE A 11 -8.56 5.28 0.10
C PHE A 11 -7.32 6.06 0.57
N LEU A 12 -6.19 5.38 0.78
CA LEU A 12 -4.94 6.02 1.21
C LEU A 12 -4.38 6.95 0.15
N ASP A 13 -4.49 6.57 -1.12
CA ASP A 13 -4.01 7.37 -2.25
C ASP A 13 -4.78 8.70 -2.39
N GLU A 14 -6.11 8.63 -2.32
CA GLU A 14 -6.95 9.84 -2.31
C GLU A 14 -6.73 10.68 -1.04
N LEU A 15 -6.53 10.03 0.12
CA LEU A 15 -6.20 10.72 1.37
C LEU A 15 -4.89 11.50 1.24
N PHE A 16 -3.82 10.87 0.75
CA PHE A 16 -2.52 11.53 0.57
C PHE A 16 -2.59 12.67 -0.44
N LYS A 17 -3.27 12.48 -1.57
CA LYS A 17 -3.53 13.57 -2.54
C LYS A 17 -4.29 14.72 -1.90
N SER A 18 -5.33 14.45 -1.11
CA SER A 18 -6.13 15.50 -0.44
C SER A 18 -5.32 16.32 0.57
N MET A 19 -4.29 15.73 1.17
CA MET A 19 -3.35 16.41 2.07
C MET A 19 -2.27 17.20 1.32
N GLY A 20 -2.27 17.21 -0.01
CA GLY A 20 -1.23 17.84 -0.81
C GLY A 20 0.12 17.13 -0.71
N HIS A 21 0.11 15.85 -0.33
CA HIS A 21 1.32 15.04 -0.21
C HIS A 21 2.01 14.89 -1.57
N LYS A 22 3.35 15.01 -1.58
CA LYS A 22 4.15 14.87 -2.79
C LYS A 22 5.06 13.67 -2.65
N GLU A 23 5.02 12.82 -3.65
CA GLU A 23 5.87 11.65 -3.70
C GLU A 23 7.34 12.03 -3.96
N PRO A 24 8.30 11.39 -3.30
CA PRO A 24 9.71 11.47 -3.65
C PRO A 24 9.96 10.92 -5.06
N ILE A 25 10.67 11.68 -5.89
CA ILE A 25 10.99 11.33 -7.29
C ILE A 25 12.01 10.18 -7.38
N ASN A 26 12.73 9.89 -6.29
CA ASN A 26 13.86 8.95 -6.24
C ASN A 26 13.46 7.50 -5.96
N ARG A 27 12.18 7.17 -5.86
CA ARG A 27 11.68 5.80 -5.61
C ARG A 27 10.64 5.38 -6.64
N LYS A 28 10.50 4.07 -6.85
CA LYS A 28 9.55 3.45 -7.80
C LYS A 28 8.29 2.88 -7.13
N THR A 29 7.99 3.32 -5.92
CA THR A 29 6.87 2.84 -5.10
C THR A 29 6.20 4.04 -4.47
N THR A 30 4.88 3.98 -4.28
CA THR A 30 4.10 5.09 -3.74
C THR A 30 3.99 5.03 -2.20
N ASP A 31 3.77 6.15 -1.52
CA ASP A 31 3.49 6.13 -0.07
C ASP A 31 2.20 5.35 0.23
N SER A 32 1.22 5.44 -0.68
CA SER A 32 -0.03 4.69 -0.63
C SER A 32 0.24 3.18 -0.66
N GLU A 33 1.15 2.71 -1.54
CA GLU A 33 1.58 1.31 -1.63
C GLU A 33 2.31 0.87 -0.34
N ILE A 34 3.20 1.71 0.20
CA ILE A 34 3.93 1.42 1.46
C ILE A 34 2.96 1.28 2.62
N ALA A 35 2.06 2.24 2.82
CA ALA A 35 1.09 2.24 3.90
C ALA A 35 0.11 1.06 3.76
N THR A 36 -0.35 0.78 2.55
CA THR A 36 -1.19 -0.40 2.26
C THR A 36 -0.46 -1.68 2.62
N THR A 37 0.80 -1.82 2.21
CA THR A 37 1.63 -3.00 2.50
C THR A 37 1.78 -3.23 3.99
N LEU A 38 2.02 -2.16 4.76
CA LEU A 38 2.14 -2.25 6.22
C LEU A 38 0.83 -2.73 6.87
N LEU A 39 -0.32 -2.19 6.46
CA LEU A 39 -1.63 -2.59 6.95
C LEU A 39 -1.93 -4.06 6.61
N ILE A 40 -1.63 -4.48 5.38
CA ILE A 40 -1.81 -5.85 4.92
C ILE A 40 -0.87 -6.81 5.67
N ALA A 41 0.37 -6.41 5.95
CA ALA A 41 1.29 -7.19 6.74
C ALA A 41 0.78 -7.43 8.17
N ALA A 42 0.35 -6.36 8.84
CA ALA A 42 -0.18 -6.42 10.19
C ALA A 42 -1.46 -7.28 10.26
N GLN A 43 -2.35 -7.12 9.28
CA GLN A 43 -3.66 -7.78 9.31
C GLN A 43 -3.64 -9.24 8.84
N TYR A 44 -2.79 -9.59 7.86
CA TYR A 44 -2.87 -10.89 7.17
C TYR A 44 -1.58 -11.71 7.20
N PHE A 45 -0.43 -11.11 7.50
CA PHE A 45 0.87 -11.80 7.45
C PHE A 45 1.63 -11.78 8.78
N GLY A 46 0.97 -11.45 9.89
CA GLY A 46 1.58 -11.42 11.23
C GLY A 46 2.75 -10.43 11.33
N GLY A 47 2.71 -9.35 10.55
CA GLY A 47 3.78 -8.36 10.46
C GLY A 47 4.90 -8.71 9.46
N ASN A 48 4.81 -9.83 8.74
CA ASN A 48 5.81 -10.17 7.71
C ASN A 48 5.66 -9.26 6.47
N ILE A 49 6.52 -8.25 6.38
CA ILE A 49 6.51 -7.25 5.32
C ILE A 49 6.86 -7.83 3.95
N GLU A 50 7.79 -8.80 3.87
CA GLU A 50 8.19 -9.40 2.60
C GLU A 50 7.04 -10.16 1.94
N LYS A 51 6.31 -10.97 2.71
CA LYS A 51 5.12 -11.69 2.23
C LYS A 51 4.01 -10.73 1.81
N ALA A 52 3.79 -9.67 2.58
CA ALA A 52 2.80 -8.65 2.24
C ALA A 52 3.18 -7.88 0.96
N THR A 53 4.45 -7.49 0.81
CA THR A 53 4.96 -6.83 -0.41
C THR A 53 4.75 -7.71 -1.63
N GLY A 54 5.10 -9.00 -1.54
CA GLY A 54 4.88 -9.96 -2.63
C GLY A 54 3.41 -10.08 -3.01
N PHE A 55 2.52 -10.09 -2.02
CA PHE A 55 1.08 -10.11 -2.25
C PHE A 55 0.56 -8.82 -2.89
N VAL A 56 0.91 -7.64 -2.35
CA VAL A 56 0.44 -6.32 -2.84
C VAL A 56 0.90 -6.07 -4.29
N ARG A 57 2.14 -6.41 -4.61
CA ARG A 57 2.65 -6.31 -6.00
C ARG A 57 1.99 -7.32 -6.93
N GLY A 58 1.69 -8.52 -6.44
CA GLY A 58 0.92 -9.54 -7.17
C GLY A 58 -0.51 -9.11 -7.48
N THR A 59 -1.07 -8.16 -6.71
CA THR A 59 -2.38 -7.57 -6.99
C THR A 59 -2.37 -6.45 -8.03
N CYS A 60 -1.23 -6.19 -8.68
CA CYS A 60 -1.07 -5.18 -9.74
C CYS A 60 -1.40 -3.73 -9.27
N LEU A 61 -1.00 -3.43 -8.02
CA LEU A 61 -0.95 -2.08 -7.46
C LEU A 61 0.39 -1.41 -7.77
#